data_AF-A0A812RKM0-F1
#
_entry.id   AF-A0A812RKM0-F1
#
_cell.length_a   1.000
_cell.length_b   1.000
_cell.length_c   1.000
_cell.angle_alpha   90.00
_cell.angle_beta   90.00
_cell.angle_gamma   90.00
#
_symmetry.space_group_name_H-M   'P 1'
#
loop_
_entity.id
_entity.type
_entity.pdbx_description
1 polymer ?
#
loop_
_entity_poly.entity_id
_entity_poly.type
_entity_poly.pdbx_seq_one_letter_code
_entity_poly.pdbx_strand_id
1 'polypeptide(L)'
;MIREKRRGRFLFVSANVVNHGILSAVHQETSSIPHLVKPPIPEGRTREEQKLGPWIFQGDVMTDPRYRIEHTFYSDCVWRRWDCAALVHEALLWRLEQNSSCLFDFGIFDFHAHGYETMHDGIGRSIDWNDNFFAFQHEDFHDIDWEGVATDDERQMSTLHPKQRGEHAGALGSAIIAHWTFSIQEKGLLANTTLLERYRARAEVIMQENAEKFYFGEFQPRGHLWER
;
A
#
# COMPACT_ATOMS: atom_id res chain seq x y z
N MET A 1 3.54 14.18 -3.85
CA MET A 1 3.55 13.55 -5.19
C MET A 1 3.60 14.55 -6.33
N ILE A 2 2.58 15.40 -6.56
CA ILE A 2 2.57 16.36 -7.68
C ILE A 2 3.85 17.23 -7.71
N ARG A 3 4.30 17.70 -6.55
CA ARG A 3 5.56 18.46 -6.43
C ARG A 3 6.78 17.67 -6.92
N GLU A 4 6.85 16.37 -6.61
CA GLU A 4 7.93 15.51 -7.09
C GLU A 4 7.83 15.26 -8.59
N LYS A 5 6.62 15.00 -9.12
CA LYS A 5 6.42 14.85 -10.56
C LYS A 5 6.88 16.10 -11.32
N ARG A 6 6.57 17.29 -10.80
CA ARG A 6 7.02 18.57 -11.38
C ARG A 6 8.53 18.82 -11.32
N ARG A 7 9.29 18.06 -10.52
CA ARG A 7 10.76 18.14 -10.54
C ARG A 7 11.38 17.41 -11.74
N GLY A 8 10.61 16.60 -12.47
CA GLY A 8 11.07 15.92 -13.69
C GLY A 8 12.12 14.83 -13.44
N ARG A 9 12.21 14.29 -12.22
CA ARG A 9 13.14 13.18 -11.89
C ARG A 9 12.61 11.80 -12.29
N PHE A 10 11.29 11.67 -12.36
CA PHE A 10 10.60 10.43 -12.65
C PHE A 10 9.51 10.68 -13.70
N LEU A 11 9.35 9.72 -14.61
CA LEU A 11 8.24 9.67 -15.56
C LEU A 11 6.93 9.47 -14.81
N PHE A 12 6.88 8.55 -13.85
CA PHE A 12 5.73 8.35 -12.98
C PHE A 12 6.15 8.41 -11.51
N VAL A 13 5.36 9.12 -10.70
CA VAL A 13 5.56 9.18 -9.24
C VAL A 13 4.39 8.50 -8.54
N SER A 14 4.62 7.34 -7.94
CA SER A 14 3.63 6.62 -7.14
C SER A 14 3.59 7.13 -5.70
N ALA A 15 2.46 6.91 -5.04
CA ALA A 15 2.34 7.01 -3.60
C ALA A 15 3.12 5.87 -2.92
N ASN A 16 3.35 6.02 -1.62
CA ASN A 16 3.65 4.92 -0.73
C ASN A 16 2.37 4.10 -0.47
N VAL A 17 2.21 2.99 -1.18
CA VAL A 17 1.02 2.15 -1.08
C VAL A 17 1.21 1.07 -0.02
N VAL A 18 0.37 1.10 1.01
CA VAL A 18 0.23 0.06 2.03
C VAL A 18 -0.44 -1.17 1.40
N ASN A 19 0.06 -2.36 1.74
CA ASN A 19 -0.28 -3.65 1.11
C ASN A 19 0.35 -3.86 -0.29
N HIS A 20 1.26 -2.99 -0.76
CA HIS A 20 2.00 -3.21 -2.00
C HIS A 20 3.13 -4.24 -1.80
N GLY A 21 3.31 -5.20 -2.72
CA GLY A 21 4.28 -6.30 -2.59
C GLY A 21 5.71 -5.83 -2.29
N ILE A 22 6.28 -5.00 -3.18
CA ILE A 22 7.64 -4.46 -3.04
C ILE A 22 7.76 -3.47 -1.87
N LEU A 23 6.85 -2.48 -1.77
CA LEU A 23 6.93 -1.49 -0.69
C LEU A 23 6.71 -2.11 0.70
N SER A 24 6.06 -3.27 0.81
CA SER A 24 5.97 -3.99 2.09
C SER A 24 7.32 -4.43 2.64
N ALA A 25 8.30 -4.74 1.78
CA ALA A 25 9.67 -4.99 2.24
C ALA A 25 10.30 -3.69 2.78
N VAL A 26 10.11 -2.57 2.07
CA VAL A 26 10.56 -1.25 2.53
C VAL A 26 9.93 -0.88 3.89
N HIS A 27 8.64 -1.14 4.08
CA HIS A 27 7.95 -0.89 5.35
C HIS A 27 8.49 -1.72 6.51
N GLN A 28 8.91 -2.96 6.23
CA GLN A 28 9.57 -3.79 7.24
C GLN A 28 10.93 -3.18 7.61
N GLU A 29 11.75 -2.83 6.62
CA GLU A 29 13.08 -2.23 6.80
C GLU A 29 13.03 -0.90 7.57
N THR A 30 12.01 -0.07 7.35
CA THR A 30 11.86 1.21 8.04
C THR A 30 11.23 1.10 9.43
N SER A 31 11.04 -0.11 9.97
CA SER A 31 10.33 -0.35 11.23
C SER A 31 8.86 0.12 11.22
N SER A 32 8.25 0.32 10.05
CA SER A 32 6.86 0.80 9.95
C SER A 32 5.87 -0.21 10.48
N ILE A 33 6.18 -1.50 10.37
CA ILE A 33 5.33 -2.62 10.78
C ILE A 33 5.78 -3.12 12.17
N PRO A 34 5.07 -2.77 13.26
CA PRO A 34 5.35 -3.33 14.58
C PRO A 34 4.84 -4.77 14.68
N HIS A 35 5.25 -5.46 15.75
CA HIS A 35 4.73 -6.78 16.06
C HIS A 35 3.33 -6.61 16.68
N LEU A 36 2.31 -6.90 15.89
CA LEU A 36 0.92 -6.91 16.32
C LEU A 36 0.39 -8.34 16.35
N VAL A 37 -0.42 -8.66 17.35
CA VAL A 37 -1.09 -9.96 17.47
C VAL A 37 -2.60 -9.79 17.50
N LYS A 38 -3.31 -10.80 17.00
CA LYS A 38 -4.77 -10.85 17.07
C LYS A 38 -5.20 -10.80 18.54
N PRO A 39 -6.28 -10.04 18.86
CA PRO A 39 -6.80 -10.03 20.22
C PRO A 39 -7.26 -11.44 20.63
N PRO A 40 -7.14 -11.79 21.93
CA PRO A 40 -7.62 -13.08 22.42
C PRO A 40 -9.14 -13.18 22.24
N ILE A 41 -9.61 -14.39 21.96
CA ILE A 41 -11.05 -14.68 21.90
C ILE A 41 -11.56 -14.73 23.35
N PRO A 42 -12.59 -13.95 23.72
CA PRO A 42 -13.19 -14.03 25.05
C PRO A 42 -13.70 -15.44 25.37
N GLU A 43 -13.61 -15.85 26.64
CA GLU A 43 -14.13 -17.15 27.09
C GLU A 43 -15.59 -17.35 26.68
N GLY A 44 -15.90 -18.52 26.11
CA GLY A 44 -17.26 -18.89 25.70
C GLY A 44 -17.70 -18.42 24.30
N ARG A 45 -16.82 -17.79 23.51
CA ARG A 45 -17.10 -17.45 22.10
C ARG A 45 -16.28 -18.29 21.14
N THR A 46 -16.83 -18.58 19.95
CA THR A 46 -16.09 -19.28 18.90
C THR A 46 -15.39 -18.30 17.95
N ARG A 47 -14.33 -18.78 17.29
CA ARG A 47 -13.53 -17.98 16.33
C ARG A 47 -14.30 -17.57 15.08
N GLU A 48 -15.33 -18.32 14.73
CA GLU A 48 -16.18 -18.09 13.56
C GLU A 48 -17.16 -16.92 13.78
N GLU A 49 -17.40 -16.52 15.03
CA GLU A 49 -18.41 -15.53 15.39
C GLU A 49 -17.87 -14.09 15.49
N GLN A 50 -16.55 -13.86 15.37
CA GLN A 50 -15.98 -12.52 15.54
C GLN A 50 -14.90 -12.16 14.53
N LYS A 51 -15.13 -11.04 13.84
CA LYS A 51 -14.07 -10.24 13.21
C LYS A 51 -13.08 -9.78 14.29
N LEU A 52 -11.80 -9.99 14.04
CA LEU A 52 -10.71 -9.69 14.97
C LEU A 52 -10.11 -8.30 14.64
N GLY A 53 -10.04 -7.43 15.64
CA GLY A 53 -9.48 -6.08 15.52
C GLY A 53 -9.95 -5.16 16.66
N PRO A 54 -9.18 -4.13 17.05
CA PRO A 54 -7.80 -3.86 16.62
C PRO A 54 -6.80 -4.93 17.10
N TRP A 55 -5.71 -5.12 16.36
CA TRP A 55 -4.62 -6.01 16.80
C TRP A 55 -3.78 -5.33 17.89
N ILE A 56 -3.22 -6.14 18.79
CA ILE A 56 -2.56 -5.69 20.01
C ILE A 56 -1.05 -5.61 19.78
N PHE A 57 -0.46 -4.46 20.10
CA PHE A 57 0.99 -4.26 20.06
C PHE A 57 1.73 -5.15 21.07
N GLN A 58 2.82 -5.77 20.62
CA GLN A 58 3.68 -6.62 21.44
C GLN A 58 5.14 -6.13 21.48
N GLY A 59 5.57 -5.32 20.51
CA GLY A 59 6.94 -4.83 20.41
C GLY A 59 7.30 -4.37 19.01
N ASP A 60 8.53 -3.89 18.84
CA ASP A 60 9.08 -3.58 17.52
C ASP A 60 9.69 -4.84 16.88
N VAL A 61 9.43 -5.06 15.59
CA VAL A 61 9.94 -6.22 14.84
C VAL A 61 11.44 -6.12 14.60
N MET A 62 11.93 -4.92 14.29
CA MET A 62 13.32 -4.69 13.84
C MET A 62 14.38 -4.98 14.90
N THR A 63 14.01 -4.99 16.18
CA THR A 63 14.91 -5.26 17.30
C THR A 63 14.76 -6.67 17.86
N ASP A 64 13.79 -7.45 17.38
CA ASP A 64 13.48 -8.78 17.90
C ASP A 64 14.13 -9.87 17.02
N PRO A 65 15.12 -10.61 17.55
CA PRO A 65 15.87 -11.61 16.77
C PRO A 65 15.03 -12.82 16.34
N ARG A 66 13.78 -12.94 16.81
CA ARG A 66 12.84 -13.98 16.38
C ARG A 66 12.25 -13.70 15.00
N TYR A 67 12.30 -12.46 14.55
CA TYR A 67 11.73 -12.05 13.27
C TYR A 67 12.83 -11.85 12.23
N ARG A 68 12.49 -12.16 10.98
CA ARG A 68 13.34 -11.89 9.82
C ARG A 68 12.54 -11.07 8.84
N ILE A 69 13.17 -10.02 8.32
CA ILE A 69 12.62 -9.21 7.25
C ILE A 69 12.60 -10.07 5.99
N GLU A 70 11.44 -10.18 5.38
CA GLU A 70 11.34 -10.81 4.07
C GLU A 70 11.71 -9.78 3.00
N HIS A 71 12.89 -9.95 2.40
CA HIS A 71 13.32 -9.15 1.23
C HIS A 71 12.92 -9.85 -0.08
N THR A 72 11.74 -10.47 -0.12
CA THR A 72 11.22 -11.03 -1.39
C THR A 72 10.34 -9.98 -2.05
N PHE A 73 10.51 -9.82 -3.35
CA PHE A 73 9.89 -8.74 -4.13
C PHE A 73 8.37 -8.79 -4.16
N TYR A 74 7.80 -9.99 -3.97
CA TYR A 74 6.35 -10.18 -3.90
C TYR A 74 5.80 -10.16 -2.47
N SER A 75 6.66 -10.10 -1.43
CA SER A 75 6.30 -10.38 -0.04
C SER A 75 5.18 -11.41 0.01
N ASP A 76 5.51 -12.66 -0.34
CA ASP A 76 4.51 -13.71 -0.67
C ASP A 76 3.45 -13.84 0.44
N CYS A 77 3.84 -13.54 1.69
CA CYS A 77 2.93 -13.34 2.81
C CYS A 77 1.88 -12.26 2.51
N VAL A 78 2.30 -11.01 2.37
CA VAL A 78 1.43 -9.85 2.15
C VAL A 78 0.59 -10.02 0.91
N TRP A 79 1.13 -10.51 -0.21
CA TRP A 79 0.35 -10.72 -1.44
C TRP A 79 -0.63 -11.90 -1.37
N ARG A 80 -0.25 -13.06 -0.82
CA ARG A 80 -1.10 -14.27 -0.90
C ARG A 80 -2.05 -14.46 0.27
N ARG A 81 -1.72 -13.93 1.44
CA ARG A 81 -2.41 -14.27 2.67
C ARG A 81 -3.11 -13.06 3.26
N TRP A 82 -4.42 -13.22 3.48
CA TRP A 82 -5.24 -12.20 4.10
C TRP A 82 -4.73 -11.77 5.48
N ASP A 83 -4.12 -12.66 6.25
CA ASP A 83 -3.66 -12.34 7.60
C ASP A 83 -2.36 -11.52 7.61
N CYS A 84 -1.51 -11.68 6.59
CA CYS A 84 -0.36 -10.81 6.38
C CYS A 84 -0.79 -9.42 5.89
N ALA A 85 -1.73 -9.37 4.93
CA ALA A 85 -2.33 -8.09 4.51
C ALA A 85 -2.97 -7.37 5.71
N ALA A 86 -3.72 -8.10 6.54
CA ALA A 86 -4.32 -7.55 7.76
C ALA A 86 -3.27 -6.94 8.69
N LEU A 87 -2.13 -7.61 8.90
CA LEU A 87 -1.04 -7.08 9.74
C LEU A 87 -0.53 -5.72 9.22
N VAL A 88 -0.33 -5.58 7.91
CA VAL A 88 0.18 -4.35 7.29
C VAL A 88 -0.84 -3.21 7.42
N HIS A 89 -2.13 -3.50 7.27
CA HIS A 89 -3.21 -2.54 7.51
C HIS A 89 -3.33 -2.14 8.99
N GLU A 90 -3.29 -3.12 9.90
CA GLU A 90 -3.29 -2.88 11.35
C GLU A 90 -2.09 -2.03 11.77
N ALA A 91 -0.91 -2.28 11.20
CA ALA A 91 0.28 -1.47 11.41
C ALA A 91 0.07 0.00 11.02
N LEU A 92 -0.51 0.26 9.84
CA LEU A 92 -0.82 1.62 9.42
C LEU A 92 -1.79 2.31 10.40
N LEU A 93 -2.91 1.66 10.74
CA LEU A 93 -3.90 2.24 11.65
C LEU A 93 -3.31 2.50 13.03
N TRP A 94 -2.53 1.55 13.56
CA TRP A 94 -1.85 1.72 14.85
C TRP A 94 -0.84 2.88 14.80
N ARG A 95 -0.01 2.99 13.77
CA ARG A 95 0.94 4.11 13.62
C ARG A 95 0.22 5.45 13.50
N LEU A 96 -0.92 5.51 12.81
CA LEU A 96 -1.76 6.72 12.76
C LEU A 96 -2.31 7.08 14.14
N GLU A 97 -2.84 6.12 14.89
CA GLU A 97 -3.34 6.32 16.26
C GLU A 97 -2.23 6.81 17.21
N GLN A 98 -1.00 6.29 17.06
CA GLN A 98 0.16 6.70 17.86
C GLN A 98 0.86 7.97 17.35
N ASN A 99 0.33 8.63 16.32
CA ASN A 99 0.96 9.78 15.66
C ASN A 99 2.43 9.51 15.24
N SER A 100 2.72 8.29 14.80
CA SER A 100 4.05 7.81 14.39
C SER A 100 4.06 7.31 12.94
N SER A 101 3.13 7.79 12.12
CA SER A 101 3.05 7.46 10.68
C SER A 101 4.26 7.95 9.88
N CYS A 102 5.08 8.86 10.42
CA CYS A 102 6.34 9.27 9.80
C CYS A 102 7.32 8.11 9.56
N LEU A 103 7.19 6.99 10.27
CA LEU A 103 8.02 5.81 10.03
C LEU A 103 7.78 5.17 8.66
N PHE A 104 6.59 5.37 8.07
CA PHE A 104 6.31 4.97 6.69
C PHE A 104 7.03 5.84 5.66
N ASP A 105 7.58 7.00 6.04
CA ASP A 105 8.28 7.89 5.12
C ASP A 105 9.72 7.44 4.87
N PHE A 106 9.92 6.66 3.82
CA PHE A 106 11.23 6.27 3.30
C PHE A 106 11.87 7.33 2.37
N GLY A 107 11.30 8.54 2.28
CA GLY A 107 11.75 9.55 1.33
C GLY A 107 11.33 9.20 -0.11
N ILE A 108 12.29 8.77 -0.94
CA ILE A 108 12.02 8.40 -2.35
C ILE A 108 12.59 7.02 -2.60
N PHE A 109 11.79 6.15 -3.20
CA PHE A 109 12.20 4.83 -3.63
C PHE A 109 12.15 4.76 -5.16
N ASP A 110 13.31 4.58 -5.79
CA ASP A 110 13.45 4.50 -7.24
C ASP A 110 13.20 3.07 -7.73
N PHE A 111 12.25 2.92 -8.64
CA PHE A 111 11.87 1.60 -9.16
C PHE A 111 12.95 1.03 -10.10
N HIS A 112 13.80 1.90 -10.66
CA HIS A 112 14.92 1.54 -11.51
C HIS A 112 16.02 0.74 -10.77
N ALA A 113 16.16 0.91 -9.46
CA ALA A 113 17.21 0.22 -8.67
C ALA A 113 17.14 -1.32 -8.79
N HIS A 114 16.01 -1.85 -9.25
CA HIS A 114 15.75 -3.28 -9.39
C HIS A 114 15.99 -3.81 -10.82
N GLY A 115 16.55 -2.98 -11.72
CA GLY A 115 17.00 -3.39 -13.04
C GLY A 115 15.86 -3.95 -13.87
N TYR A 116 15.02 -3.05 -14.42
CA TYR A 116 13.86 -3.33 -15.27
C TYR A 116 13.82 -4.77 -15.78
N GLU A 117 12.99 -5.61 -15.16
CA GLU A 117 12.64 -6.97 -15.61
C GLU A 117 13.71 -8.06 -15.40
N THR A 118 14.92 -7.75 -14.93
CA THR A 118 16.04 -8.72 -14.85
C THR A 118 16.07 -9.56 -13.58
N MET A 119 15.36 -9.12 -12.54
CA MET A 119 15.22 -9.90 -11.33
C MET A 119 13.98 -10.79 -11.43
N HIS A 120 14.21 -12.09 -11.33
CA HIS A 120 13.17 -13.10 -11.25
C HIS A 120 13.11 -13.64 -9.83
N ASP A 121 11.91 -13.87 -9.33
CA ASP A 121 11.64 -14.48 -8.02
C ASP A 121 12.05 -15.96 -7.90
N GLY A 122 12.82 -16.47 -8.87
CA GLY A 122 13.20 -17.88 -8.98
C GLY A 122 12.10 -18.80 -9.53
N ILE A 123 10.88 -18.30 -9.79
CA ILE A 123 9.75 -19.04 -10.37
C ILE A 123 9.22 -18.42 -11.67
N GLY A 124 10.03 -17.57 -12.31
CA GLY A 124 9.81 -17.09 -13.68
C GLY A 124 8.90 -15.86 -13.81
N ARG A 125 8.62 -15.14 -12.72
CA ARG A 125 7.88 -13.87 -12.78
C ARG A 125 8.83 -12.70 -12.89
N SER A 126 8.49 -11.71 -13.70
CA SER A 126 9.13 -10.40 -13.68
C SER A 126 8.70 -9.66 -12.42
N ILE A 127 9.58 -8.84 -11.86
CA ILE A 127 9.19 -7.93 -10.78
C ILE A 127 8.32 -6.83 -11.39
N ASP A 128 7.02 -6.91 -11.11
CA ASP A 128 6.05 -5.88 -11.50
C ASP A 128 5.61 -5.11 -10.25
N TRP A 129 5.62 -3.78 -10.35
CA TRP A 129 5.13 -2.90 -9.30
C TRP A 129 3.63 -2.84 -9.43
N ASN A 130 2.92 -3.59 -8.61
CA ASN A 130 1.46 -3.71 -8.67
C ASN A 130 0.78 -2.85 -7.61
N ASP A 131 -0.41 -2.37 -7.93
CA ASP A 131 -1.25 -1.48 -7.12
C ASP A 131 -0.62 -0.10 -6.92
N ASN A 132 -0.46 0.65 -8.00
CA ASN A 132 0.09 2.00 -7.95
C ASN A 132 -0.98 3.08 -7.78
N PHE A 133 -0.58 4.19 -7.17
CA PHE A 133 -1.34 5.44 -7.21
C PHE A 133 -0.43 6.52 -7.77
N PHE A 134 -0.53 6.80 -9.07
CA PHE A 134 0.43 7.66 -9.77
C PHE A 134 0.02 9.13 -9.83
N ALA A 135 1.02 10.00 -9.79
CA ALA A 135 0.98 11.34 -10.37
C ALA A 135 1.74 11.34 -11.70
N PHE A 136 1.08 11.86 -12.73
CA PHE A 136 1.58 11.97 -14.10
C PHE A 136 1.17 13.31 -14.72
N GLN A 137 1.73 13.60 -15.89
CA GLN A 137 1.36 14.68 -16.79
C GLN A 137 0.83 14.12 -18.10
N HIS A 138 0.09 14.91 -18.86
CA HIS A 138 -0.48 14.46 -20.12
C HIS A 138 0.60 14.02 -21.12
N GLU A 139 1.73 14.74 -21.13
CA GLU A 139 2.87 14.51 -22.03
C GLU A 139 3.60 13.20 -21.73
N ASP A 140 3.40 12.62 -20.54
CA ASP A 140 3.96 11.32 -20.18
C ASP A 140 3.33 10.18 -21.02
N PHE A 141 2.16 10.41 -21.63
CA PHE A 141 1.42 9.41 -22.41
C PHE A 141 1.52 9.58 -23.94
N HIS A 142 2.29 10.53 -24.45
CA HIS A 142 2.35 10.79 -25.90
C HIS A 142 2.77 9.57 -26.73
N ASP A 143 3.61 8.71 -26.17
CA ASP A 143 4.21 7.55 -26.81
C ASP A 143 3.92 6.24 -26.06
N ILE A 144 2.92 6.22 -25.18
CA ILE A 144 2.59 5.02 -24.42
C ILE A 144 1.95 3.96 -25.32
N ASP A 145 2.36 2.71 -25.12
CA ASP A 145 1.70 1.56 -25.71
C ASP A 145 0.37 1.27 -24.99
N TRP A 146 -0.73 1.73 -25.58
CA TRP A 146 -2.08 1.52 -25.05
C TRP A 146 -2.54 0.06 -25.11
N GLU A 147 -1.98 -0.77 -25.99
CA GLU A 147 -2.28 -2.22 -26.03
C GLU A 147 -1.58 -2.93 -24.86
N GLY A 148 -0.34 -2.54 -24.57
CA GLY A 148 0.39 -2.92 -23.37
C GLY A 148 -0.37 -2.52 -22.09
N VAL A 149 -0.84 -1.28 -22.00
CA VAL A 149 -1.67 -0.81 -20.87
C VAL A 149 -2.93 -1.66 -20.70
N ALA A 150 -3.62 -2.00 -21.78
CA ALA A 150 -4.84 -2.81 -21.71
C ALA A 150 -4.57 -4.25 -21.23
N THR A 151 -3.34 -4.75 -21.40
CA THR A 151 -2.93 -6.10 -20.99
C THR A 151 -2.46 -6.12 -19.54
N ASP A 152 -1.61 -5.15 -19.17
CA ASP A 152 -0.99 -5.04 -17.85
C ASP A 152 -0.52 -3.59 -17.65
N ASP A 153 -1.43 -2.74 -17.16
CA ASP A 153 -1.19 -1.33 -16.93
C ASP A 153 -0.10 -1.09 -15.88
N GLU A 154 -0.09 -1.90 -14.82
CA GLU A 154 0.92 -1.85 -13.75
C GLU A 154 2.34 -2.07 -14.30
N ARG A 155 2.56 -3.14 -15.07
CA ARG A 155 3.86 -3.40 -15.70
C ARG A 155 4.19 -2.35 -16.76
N GLN A 156 3.21 -1.96 -17.57
CA GLN A 156 3.43 -0.99 -18.63
C GLN A 156 3.86 0.36 -18.07
N MET A 157 3.18 0.87 -17.05
CA MET A 157 3.45 2.18 -16.45
C MET A 157 4.68 2.15 -15.53
N SER A 158 4.87 1.12 -14.72
CA SER A 158 5.98 1.09 -13.77
C SER A 158 7.33 0.71 -14.37
N THR A 159 7.32 -0.04 -15.48
CA THR A 159 8.52 -0.74 -15.98
C THR A 159 8.76 -0.49 -17.45
N LEU A 160 7.83 -0.87 -18.33
CA LEU A 160 8.10 -0.91 -19.78
C LEU A 160 8.17 0.49 -20.40
N HIS A 161 7.23 1.37 -20.08
CA HIS A 161 7.20 2.73 -20.62
C HIS A 161 8.37 3.60 -20.11
N PRO A 162 8.71 3.61 -18.80
CA PRO A 162 9.95 4.24 -18.33
C PRO A 162 11.20 3.69 -19.03
N LYS A 163 11.32 2.36 -19.19
CA LYS A 163 12.44 1.71 -19.89
C LYS A 163 12.56 2.17 -21.34
N GLN A 164 11.45 2.25 -22.07
CA GLN A 164 11.42 2.71 -23.46
C GLN A 164 11.93 4.15 -23.60
N ARG A 165 11.59 5.02 -22.65
CA ARG A 165 11.99 6.43 -22.65
C ARG A 165 13.36 6.70 -22.00
N GLY A 166 14.00 5.69 -21.41
CA GLY A 166 15.21 5.88 -20.61
C GLY A 166 14.95 6.74 -19.35
N GLU A 167 13.73 6.70 -18.84
CA GLU A 167 13.29 7.41 -17.63
C GLU A 167 12.96 6.41 -16.51
N HIS A 168 12.55 6.92 -15.34
CA HIS A 168 12.36 6.13 -14.12
C HIS A 168 10.93 6.29 -13.58
N ALA A 169 10.40 5.26 -12.93
CA ALA A 169 9.27 5.39 -12.01
C ALA A 169 9.78 5.38 -10.56
N GLY A 170 9.06 6.02 -9.63
CA GLY A 170 9.45 6.00 -8.22
C GLY A 170 8.30 6.25 -7.28
N ALA A 171 8.41 5.81 -6.03
CA ALA A 171 7.44 6.05 -4.97
C ALA A 171 7.92 7.14 -4.00
N LEU A 172 6.97 7.95 -3.50
CA LEU A 172 7.21 8.95 -2.46
C LEU A 172 6.70 8.44 -1.11
N GLY A 173 7.61 8.18 -0.17
CA GLY A 173 7.35 7.64 1.17
C GLY A 173 6.33 8.45 1.96
N SER A 174 6.44 9.77 1.89
CA SER A 174 5.59 10.71 2.62
C SER A 174 4.14 10.77 2.12
N ALA A 175 3.81 10.14 0.99
CA ALA A 175 2.47 10.14 0.42
C ALA A 175 1.82 8.78 0.61
N ILE A 176 1.16 8.56 1.74
CA ILE A 176 0.63 7.25 2.11
C ILE A 176 -0.76 7.02 1.50
N ILE A 177 -0.95 5.89 0.84
CA ILE A 177 -2.24 5.37 0.36
C ILE A 177 -2.41 3.94 0.88
N ALA A 178 -3.64 3.52 1.16
CA ALA A 178 -3.93 2.14 1.52
C ALA A 178 -4.72 1.46 0.39
N HIS A 179 -4.12 0.46 -0.25
CA HIS A 179 -4.83 -0.44 -1.15
C HIS A 179 -5.47 -1.56 -0.33
N TRP A 180 -6.80 -1.69 -0.38
CA TRP A 180 -7.54 -2.54 0.55
C TRP A 180 -7.15 -4.03 0.48
N THR A 181 -7.02 -4.58 -0.72
CA THR A 181 -6.87 -6.03 -0.88
C THR A 181 -6.47 -6.41 -2.29
N PHE A 182 -5.62 -7.42 -2.43
CA PHE A 182 -5.63 -8.22 -3.66
C PHE A 182 -6.85 -9.14 -3.68
N SER A 183 -7.32 -9.53 -4.86
CA SER A 183 -8.54 -10.36 -5.03
C SER A 183 -8.54 -11.63 -4.17
N ILE A 184 -7.39 -12.27 -4.00
CA ILE A 184 -7.23 -13.50 -3.21
C ILE A 184 -7.32 -13.30 -1.69
N GLN A 185 -7.15 -12.08 -1.21
CA GLN A 185 -7.17 -11.76 0.23
C GLN A 185 -8.56 -11.32 0.71
N GLU A 186 -9.40 -10.84 -0.20
CA GLU A 186 -10.63 -10.10 0.11
C GLU A 186 -11.54 -10.87 1.07
N LYS A 187 -11.84 -12.13 0.72
CA LYS A 187 -12.73 -12.99 1.54
C LYS A 187 -12.20 -13.16 2.96
N GLY A 188 -10.89 -13.32 3.11
CA GLY A 188 -10.25 -13.48 4.41
C GLY A 188 -10.31 -12.19 5.23
N LEU A 189 -10.00 -11.04 4.62
CA LEU A 189 -10.07 -9.73 5.28
C LEU A 189 -11.50 -9.39 5.72
N LEU A 190 -12.49 -9.56 4.84
CA LEU A 190 -13.90 -9.28 5.13
C LEU A 190 -14.45 -10.19 6.23
N ALA A 191 -14.12 -11.48 6.21
CA ALA A 191 -14.63 -12.43 7.19
C ALA A 191 -13.96 -12.30 8.57
N ASN A 192 -12.67 -11.94 8.62
CA ASN A 192 -11.87 -12.08 9.84
C ASN A 192 -11.44 -10.75 10.47
N THR A 193 -11.70 -9.59 9.86
CA THR A 193 -11.18 -8.31 10.36
C THR A 193 -12.24 -7.22 10.40
N THR A 194 -12.04 -6.24 11.29
CA THR A 194 -12.83 -5.00 11.35
C THR A 194 -12.16 -3.84 10.60
N LEU A 195 -11.21 -4.15 9.71
CA LEU A 195 -10.35 -3.15 9.09
C LEU A 195 -11.15 -2.21 8.17
N LEU A 196 -12.14 -2.72 7.45
CA LEU A 196 -12.93 -1.91 6.51
C LEU A 196 -13.76 -0.87 7.25
N GLU A 197 -14.38 -1.26 8.36
CA GLU A 197 -15.15 -0.36 9.21
C GLU A 197 -14.23 0.71 9.84
N ARG A 198 -13.02 0.34 10.27
CA ARG A 198 -12.04 1.28 10.83
C ARG A 198 -11.47 2.25 9.78
N TYR A 199 -11.21 1.78 8.55
CA TYR A 199 -10.82 2.66 7.46
C TYR A 199 -11.92 3.66 7.10
N ARG A 200 -13.19 3.23 7.07
CA ARG A 200 -14.33 4.13 6.86
C ARG A 200 -14.39 5.21 7.94
N ALA A 201 -14.30 4.82 9.21
CA ALA A 201 -14.27 5.77 10.32
C ALA A 201 -13.11 6.77 10.21
N ARG A 202 -11.92 6.30 9.80
CA ARG A 202 -10.75 7.18 9.61
C ARG A 202 -10.91 8.11 8.41
N ALA A 203 -11.47 7.61 7.31
CA ALA A 203 -11.73 8.40 6.11
C ALA A 203 -12.72 9.53 6.41
N GLU A 204 -13.77 9.29 7.18
CA GLU A 204 -14.73 10.33 7.59
C GLU A 204 -14.04 11.49 8.33
N VAL A 205 -13.13 11.19 9.27
CA VAL A 205 -12.35 12.22 9.96
C VAL A 205 -11.48 13.02 8.98
N ILE A 206 -10.74 12.35 8.10
CA ILE A 206 -9.86 13.02 7.12
C ILE A 206 -10.69 13.88 6.15
N MET A 207 -11.83 13.37 5.68
CA MET A 207 -12.73 14.09 4.80
C MET A 207 -13.27 15.36 5.46
N GLN A 208 -13.70 15.26 6.72
CA GLN A 208 -14.21 16.41 7.48
C GLN A 208 -13.12 17.46 7.68
N GLU A 209 -11.91 17.06 8.11
CA GLU A 209 -10.78 17.97 8.26
C GLU A 209 -10.41 18.65 6.95
N ASN A 210 -10.43 17.92 5.83
CA ASN A 210 -10.16 18.47 4.51
C ASN A 210 -11.24 19.45 4.07
N ALA A 211 -12.52 19.12 4.31
CA ALA A 211 -13.65 19.99 4.00
C ALA A 211 -13.49 21.34 4.72
N GLU A 212 -13.21 21.32 6.02
CA GLU A 212 -13.01 22.51 6.84
C GLU A 212 -11.80 23.33 6.38
N LYS A 213 -10.67 22.68 6.06
CA LYS A 213 -9.42 23.38 5.71
C LYS A 213 -9.37 23.91 4.28
N PHE A 214 -9.91 23.16 3.32
CA PHE A 214 -9.67 23.41 1.90
C PHE A 214 -10.94 23.68 1.09
N TYR A 215 -12.10 23.31 1.62
CA TYR A 215 -13.37 23.38 0.88
C TYR A 215 -14.45 24.17 1.64
N PHE A 216 -14.06 25.09 2.53
CA PHE A 216 -14.99 25.98 3.25
C PHE A 216 -16.10 25.25 4.04
N GLY A 217 -15.82 24.04 4.52
CA GLY A 217 -16.79 23.18 5.20
C GLY A 217 -17.75 22.46 4.26
N GLU A 218 -17.62 22.62 2.93
CA GLU A 218 -18.39 21.85 1.97
C GLU A 218 -17.86 20.42 1.90
N PHE A 219 -18.72 19.49 2.28
CA PHE A 219 -18.46 18.07 2.15
C PHE A 219 -18.56 17.70 0.67
N GLN A 220 -17.47 17.20 0.07
CA GLN A 220 -17.58 16.57 -1.24
C GLN A 220 -18.54 15.37 -1.09
N PRO A 221 -19.66 15.34 -1.85
CA PRO A 221 -20.71 14.35 -1.62
C PRO A 221 -20.12 12.94 -1.66
N ARG A 222 -20.59 12.07 -0.77
CA ARG A 222 -20.38 10.62 -0.87
C ARG A 222 -20.72 10.23 -2.31
N GLY A 223 -19.71 9.98 -3.13
CA GLY A 223 -19.88 9.62 -4.53
C GLY A 223 -20.70 8.34 -4.59
N HIS A 224 -21.99 8.50 -4.87
CA HIS A 224 -23.02 7.48 -5.01
C HIS A 224 -23.22 6.54 -3.79
N LEU A 225 -24.48 6.45 -3.36
CA LEU A 225 -25.02 5.26 -2.74
C LEU A 225 -24.76 4.09 -3.70
N TRP A 226 -23.71 3.32 -3.46
CA TRP A 226 -23.54 2.00 -4.07
C TRP A 226 -24.50 1.04 -3.37
N GLU A 227 -25.78 1.20 -3.66
CA GLU A 227 -26.75 0.09 -3.55
C GLU A 227 -26.47 -0.85 -4.72
N ARG A 228 -25.74 -1.93 -4.47
CA ARG A 228 -25.79 -3.17 -5.24
C ARG A 228 -25.68 -4.35 -4.30
#